data_AF-A0A482W0K5-F1
#
_entry.id   AF-A0A482W0K5-F1
#
_cell.length_a   1.000
_cell.length_b   1.000
_cell.length_c   1.000
_cell.angle_alpha   90.00
_cell.angle_beta   90.00
_cell.angle_gamma   90.00
#
_symmetry.space_group_name_H-M   'P 1'
#
loop_
_entity.id
_entity.type
_entity.pdbx_description
1 polymer ?
#
loop_
_entity_poly.entity_id
_entity_poly.type
_entity_poly.pdbx_seq_one_letter_code
_entity_poly.pdbx_strand_id
1 'polypeptide(L)'
;MSSETYRETETKLFQNVTEIATTEMIKVGKKDHRLVIEAGEVDEDGLPLITLIADDAWSKRLYQYNYKALSGVNCIIGPRTQVSYVG
;
A
#
# COMPACT_ATOMS: atom_id res chain seq x y z
N MET A 1 30.14 12.03 -3.63
CA MET A 1 28.78 12.47 -3.21
C MET A 1 28.89 12.96 -1.77
N SER A 2 28.55 14.22 -1.50
CA SER A 2 28.42 14.70 -0.12
C SER A 2 27.24 13.98 0.55
N SER A 3 27.33 13.73 1.86
CA SER A 3 26.23 13.15 2.65
C SER A 3 24.93 13.97 2.56
N GLU A 4 25.07 15.28 2.34
CA GLU A 4 23.97 16.22 2.23
C GLU A 4 23.22 16.04 0.89
N THR A 5 23.94 16.01 -0.23
CA THR A 5 23.36 15.78 -1.57
C THR A 5 22.67 14.42 -1.67
N TYR A 6 23.23 13.39 -1.01
CA TYR A 6 22.60 12.07 -0.92
C TYR A 6 21.25 12.13 -0.20
N ARG A 7 21.20 12.74 0.99
CA ARG A 7 19.96 12.87 1.79
C ARG A 7 18.87 13.66 1.07
N GLU A 8 19.24 14.74 0.38
CA GLU A 8 18.28 15.54 -0.39
C GLU A 8 17.66 14.73 -1.52
N THR A 9 18.47 13.94 -2.22
CA THR A 9 18.01 13.10 -3.33
C THR A 9 17.12 11.97 -2.81
N GLU A 10 17.51 11.31 -1.72
CA GLU A 10 16.72 10.27 -1.04
C GLU A 10 15.36 10.80 -0.57
N THR A 11 15.34 12.00 0.03
CA THR A 11 14.10 12.62 0.52
C THR A 11 13.14 12.92 -0.64
N LYS A 12 13.64 13.48 -1.74
CA LYS A 12 12.83 13.77 -2.94
C LYS A 12 12.28 12.49 -3.56
N LEU A 13 13.11 11.44 -3.65
CA LEU A 13 12.68 10.14 -4.16
C LEU A 13 11.55 9.56 -3.30
N PHE A 14 11.74 9.57 -1.98
CA PHE A 14 10.76 9.04 -1.03
C PHE A 14 9.42 9.80 -1.12
N GLN A 15 9.46 11.13 -1.20
CA GLN A 15 8.26 11.95 -1.37
C GLN A 15 7.49 11.58 -2.64
N ASN A 16 8.19 11.49 -3.78
CA ASN A 16 7.57 11.15 -5.06
C ASN A 16 6.96 9.74 -5.06
N VAL A 17 7.69 8.76 -4.52
CA VAL A 17 7.18 7.38 -4.39
C VAL A 17 5.93 7.34 -3.51
N THR A 18 5.94 8.07 -2.39
CA THR A 18 4.80 8.13 -1.47
C THR A 18 3.58 8.77 -2.13
N GLU A 19 3.76 9.85 -2.89
CA GLU A 19 2.69 10.53 -3.60
C GLU A 19 2.05 9.64 -4.69
N ILE A 20 2.88 8.98 -5.50
CA ILE A 20 2.43 8.04 -6.53
C ILE A 20 1.67 6.87 -5.89
N ALA A 21 2.24 6.25 -4.86
CA ALA A 21 1.63 5.13 -4.16
C ALA A 21 0.26 5.51 -3.55
N THR A 22 0.17 6.68 -2.92
CA THR A 22 -1.08 7.18 -2.33
C THR A 22 -2.15 7.44 -3.40
N THR A 23 -1.75 8.02 -4.53
CA THR A 23 -2.66 8.34 -5.63
C THR A 23 -3.24 7.07 -6.27
N GLU A 24 -2.40 6.07 -6.51
CA GLU A 24 -2.85 4.78 -7.05
C GLU A 24 -3.73 4.02 -6.05
N MET A 25 -3.41 4.06 -4.76
CA MET A 25 -4.25 3.47 -3.70
C MET A 25 -5.67 4.06 -3.70
N ILE A 26 -5.80 5.39 -3.79
CA ILE A 26 -7.12 6.04 -3.82
C ILE A 26 -7.91 5.60 -5.08
N LYS A 27 -7.24 5.44 -6.22
CA LYS A 27 -7.87 4.97 -7.45
C LYS A 27 -8.34 3.52 -7.33
N VAL A 28 -7.51 2.65 -6.76
CA VAL A 28 -7.85 1.23 -6.54
C VAL A 28 -9.01 1.11 -5.56
N GLY A 29 -8.96 1.80 -4.41
CA GLY A 29 -10.05 1.78 -3.42
C GLY A 29 -11.39 2.26 -3.99
N LYS A 30 -11.40 3.32 -4.82
CA LYS A 30 -12.60 3.78 -5.54
C LYS A 30 -13.10 2.77 -6.58
N LYS A 31 -12.20 1.98 -7.18
CA LYS A 31 -12.57 0.92 -8.12
C LYS A 31 -13.18 -0.27 -7.38
N ASP A 32 -12.58 -0.70 -6.28
CA ASP A 32 -13.09 -1.78 -5.45
C ASP A 32 -14.45 -1.46 -4.87
N HIS A 33 -14.62 -0.26 -4.33
CA HIS A 33 -15.91 0.19 -3.82
C HIS A 33 -17.03 0.08 -4.87
N ARG A 34 -16.76 0.50 -6.11
CA ARG A 34 -17.71 0.36 -7.23
C ARG A 34 -18.00 -1.09 -7.58
N LEU A 35 -16.96 -1.93 -7.69
CA LEU A 35 -17.11 -3.34 -8.03
C LEU A 35 -17.90 -4.12 -6.97
N VAL A 36 -17.71 -3.80 -5.69
CA VAL A 36 -18.43 -4.42 -4.57
C VAL A 36 -19.92 -4.03 -4.59
N ILE A 37 -20.23 -2.76 -4.86
CA ILE A 37 -21.61 -2.30 -5.03
C ILE A 37 -22.27 -2.99 -6.24
N GLU A 38 -21.57 -3.06 -7.39
CA GLU A 38 -22.07 -3.74 -8.59
C GLU A 38 -22.29 -5.24 -8.38
N ALA A 39 -21.48 -5.88 -7.53
CA ALA A 39 -21.60 -7.29 -7.17
C ALA A 39 -22.70 -7.55 -6.12
N GLY A 40 -23.29 -6.51 -5.53
CA GLY A 40 -24.26 -6.65 -4.43
C GLY A 40 -23.64 -7.19 -3.13
N GLU A 41 -22.31 -7.08 -2.98
CA GLU A 41 -21.57 -7.52 -1.80
C GLU A 41 -21.64 -6.45 -0.70
N VAL A 42 -22.86 -6.21 -0.23
CA VAL A 42 -23.17 -5.24 0.81
C VAL A 42 -23.71 -5.95 2.05
N ASP A 43 -23.38 -5.43 3.22
CA ASP A 43 -23.90 -5.91 4.51
C ASP A 43 -25.40 -5.57 4.68
N GLU A 44 -26.01 -6.02 5.77
CA GLU A 44 -27.42 -5.75 6.14
C GLU A 44 -27.74 -4.24 6.18
N ASP A 45 -26.74 -3.41 6.50
CA ASP A 45 -26.82 -1.95 6.52
C ASP A 45 -26.46 -1.28 5.17
N GLY A 46 -26.17 -2.05 4.12
CA GLY A 46 -25.77 -1.54 2.80
C GLY A 46 -24.30 -1.12 2.70
N LEU A 47 -23.46 -1.49 3.67
CA LEU A 47 -22.03 -1.19 3.66
C LEU A 47 -21.28 -2.17 2.74
N PRO A 48 -20.48 -1.69 1.77
CA PRO A 48 -19.76 -2.55 0.85
C PRO A 48 -18.63 -3.31 1.56
N LEU A 49 -18.67 -4.64 1.44
CA LEU A 49 -17.70 -5.54 2.02
C LEU A 49 -16.59 -5.85 1.01
N ILE A 50 -15.38 -5.32 1.26
CA ILE A 50 -14.21 -5.58 0.41
C ILE A 50 -13.45 -6.77 0.98
N THR A 51 -13.36 -7.86 0.22
CA THR A 51 -12.54 -9.03 0.59
C THR A 51 -11.06 -8.72 0.37
N LEU A 52 -10.21 -9.00 1.36
CA LEU A 52 -8.76 -8.83 1.28
C LEU A 52 -8.05 -10.19 1.36
N ILE A 53 -7.03 -10.39 0.53
CA ILE A 53 -6.13 -11.55 0.52
C ILE A 53 -5.04 -11.41 1.58
N ALA A 54 -4.51 -10.19 1.74
CA ALA A 54 -3.48 -9.90 2.72
C ALA A 54 -3.56 -8.44 3.15
N ASP A 55 -3.38 -8.24 4.45
CA ASP A 55 -3.03 -6.99 5.09
C ASP A 55 -1.57 -7.05 5.58
N ASP A 56 -0.83 -5.97 5.34
CA ASP A 56 0.56 -5.73 5.77
C ASP A 56 1.68 -6.52 5.06
N ALA A 57 2.74 -5.78 4.69
CA ALA A 57 3.99 -6.29 4.16
C ALA A 57 5.16 -5.95 5.10
N TRP A 58 5.83 -6.98 5.61
CA TRP A 58 7.02 -6.79 6.43
C TRP A 58 8.27 -6.65 5.56
N SER A 59 8.92 -5.49 5.58
CA SER A 59 10.21 -5.30 4.91
C SER A 59 11.29 -6.19 5.55
N LYS A 60 11.75 -7.23 4.83
CA LYS A 60 12.96 -7.97 5.21
C LYS A 60 14.18 -7.24 4.63
N ARG A 61 15.09 -6.76 5.49
CA ARG A 61 16.39 -6.25 5.05
C ARG A 61 17.43 -7.35 5.19
N LEU A 62 18.08 -7.73 4.09
CA LEU A 62 19.20 -8.67 4.09
C LEU A 62 20.52 -7.89 4.22
N TYR A 63 21.05 -7.78 5.44
CA TYR A 63 22.46 -7.44 5.68
C TYR A 63 23.04 -8.50 6.61
N GLN A 64 23.48 -9.63 6.03
CA GLN A 64 24.18 -10.76 6.68
C GLN A 64 23.50 -11.44 7.89
N TYR A 65 22.46 -10.85 8.47
CA TYR A 65 21.62 -11.38 9.53
C TYR A 65 20.15 -11.19 9.13
N ASN A 66 19.30 -12.17 9.47
CA ASN A 66 17.86 -12.14 9.22
C ASN A 66 17.17 -11.11 10.14
N TYR A 67 17.40 -9.82 9.90
CA TYR A 67 16.79 -8.73 10.65
C TYR A 67 15.42 -8.38 10.06
N LYS A 68 14.37 -8.53 10.88
CA LYS A 68 13.04 -8.01 10.59
C LYS A 68 13.07 -6.49 10.83
N ALA A 69 12.86 -5.68 9.78
CA ALA A 69 12.87 -4.23 9.95
C ALA A 69 11.69 -3.79 10.84
N LEU A 70 11.91 -2.90 11.82
CA LEU A 70 10.82 -2.35 12.64
C LEU A 70 9.86 -1.47 11.83
N SER A 71 10.27 -1.04 10.64
CA SER A 71 9.41 -0.40 9.65
C SER A 71 8.65 -1.47 8.85
N GLY A 72 7.45 -1.80 9.29
CA GLY A 72 6.45 -2.44 8.45
C GLY A 72 5.98 -1.48 7.37
N VAL A 73 5.45 -2.04 6.28
CA VAL A 73 4.68 -1.32 5.28
C VAL A 73 3.29 -1.91 5.36
N ASN A 74 2.26 -1.10 5.51
CA ASN A 74 0.91 -1.62 5.43
C ASN A 74 0.59 -1.87 3.95
N CYS A 75 0.05 -3.02 3.59
CA CYS A 75 -0.37 -3.26 2.21
C CYS A 75 -1.75 -3.90 2.21
N ILE A 76 -2.58 -3.57 1.23
CA ILE A 76 -3.93 -4.10 1.11
C ILE A 76 -3.98 -4.79 -0.25
N ILE A 77 -4.17 -6.11 -0.25
CA ILE A 77 -4.24 -6.91 -1.48
C ILE A 77 -5.66 -7.44 -1.63
N GLY A 78 -6.38 -7.01 -2.66
CA GLY A 78 -7.70 -7.54 -3.01
C GLY A 78 -7.60 -8.73 -3.98
N PRO A 79 -8.63 -9.59 -4.06
CA PRO A 79 -8.72 -10.64 -5.07
C PRO A 79 -9.05 -10.10 -6.47
N ARG A 80 -9.68 -8.93 -6.56
CA ARG A 80 -10.13 -8.31 -7.82
C ARG A 80 -9.21 -7.17 -8.29
N THR A 81 -8.40 -6.62 -7.39
CA THR A 81 -7.49 -5.50 -7.66
C THR A 81 -6.11 -5.77 -7.09
N GLN A 82 -5.08 -5.29 -7.80
CA GLN A 82 -3.69 -5.46 -7.37
C GLN A 82 -3.34 -4.54 -6.19
N VAL A 83 -2.29 -4.95 -5.46
CA VAL A 83 -1.71 -4.38 -4.24
C VAL A 83 -1.87 -2.86 -4.10
N SER A 84 -2.42 -2.41 -2.97
CA SER A 84 -2.38 -1.04 -2.49
C SER A 84 -1.30 -0.91 -1.40
N TYR A 85 -0.39 0.05 -1.53
CA TYR A 85 0.71 0.33 -0.59
C TYR A 85 0.28 1.41 0.41
N VAL A 86 0.59 1.22 1.69
CA VAL A 86 0.42 2.18 2.78
C VAL A 86 1.77 2.27 3.50
N GLY A 87 2.33 3.49 3.49
CA GLY A 87 3.53 3.97 4.19
C GLY A 87 4.38 2.95 4.95
#